data_AF-A0A1C4N0K4-F1
#
_entry.id   AF-A0A1C4N0K4-F1
#
_cell.length_a   1.000
_cell.length_b   1.000
_cell.length_c   1.000
_cell.angle_alpha   90.00
_cell.angle_beta   90.00
_cell.angle_gamma   90.00
#
_symmetry.space_group_name_H-M   'P 1'
#
loop_
_entity.id
_entity.type
_entity.pdbx_description
1 polymer ?
#
loop_
_entity_poly.entity_id
_entity_poly.type
_entity_poly.pdbx_seq_one_letter_code
_entity_poly.pdbx_strand_id
1 'polypeptide(L)'
;MLRTGHLRELVTFLFQGISSDLVPEMLGGREAPDPEIEQERPSRRQAESRAELERLAAQLNLDDTLSVTEKQAALARATRRHTVQRDPDDVHPPLSRAERPFAVNDLGLTWMPASSVYDLAMSTGLQEASEDTGGLVLTGTAGSTYRFLVHAARMRDQWGIDLDLGLIRAGMIAMSLSAGHHSFHEVMRGAQLALDSVPGHDPALDYQDNWGRYWNVYPLTEQELRDRVARDGLFPDEHARALLDVT
;
A
#
# COMPACT_ATOMS: atom_id res chain seq x y z
N MET A 1 17.50 15.76 -8.85
CA MET A 1 16.18 15.89 -9.52
C MET A 1 14.99 15.45 -8.64
N LEU A 2 15.17 15.04 -7.37
CA LEU A 2 14.08 14.57 -6.50
C LEU A 2 13.23 15.68 -5.81
N ARG A 3 13.52 16.96 -6.06
CA ARG A 3 12.86 18.08 -5.35
C ARG A 3 11.49 18.47 -5.90
N THR A 4 10.98 17.81 -6.94
CA THR A 4 9.77 18.22 -7.67
C THR A 4 8.81 17.08 -8.02
N GLY A 5 8.98 15.88 -7.43
CA GLY A 5 8.09 14.74 -7.67
C GLY A 5 6.82 14.80 -6.83
N HIS A 6 5.71 14.24 -7.33
CA HIS A 6 4.50 14.04 -6.51
C HIS A 6 4.75 12.96 -5.45
N LEU A 7 4.02 13.00 -4.32
CA LEU A 7 4.27 12.08 -3.18
C LEU A 7 4.28 10.61 -3.57
N ARG A 8 3.42 10.18 -4.50
CA ARG A 8 3.41 8.79 -5.02
C ARG A 8 4.75 8.42 -5.67
N GLU A 9 5.34 9.29 -6.48
CA GLU A 9 6.64 9.06 -7.12
C GLU A 9 7.74 8.94 -6.06
N LEU A 10 7.79 9.87 -5.12
CA LEU A 10 8.83 9.91 -4.09
C LEU A 10 8.81 8.65 -3.22
N VAL A 11 7.61 8.21 -2.82
CA VAL A 11 7.44 6.97 -2.07
C VAL A 11 7.69 5.73 -2.93
N THR A 12 7.37 5.75 -4.21
CA THR A 12 7.71 4.64 -5.12
C THR A 12 9.23 4.48 -5.25
N PHE A 13 9.98 5.58 -5.29
CA PHE A 13 11.45 5.52 -5.29
C PHE A 13 12.00 4.94 -3.98
N LEU A 14 11.49 5.39 -2.83
CA LEU A 14 11.82 4.80 -1.53
C LEU A 14 11.45 3.30 -1.49
N PHE A 15 10.33 2.94 -2.11
CA PHE A 15 9.88 1.56 -2.21
C PHE A 15 10.87 0.68 -2.92
N GLN A 16 11.37 1.09 -4.07
CA GLN A 16 12.36 0.29 -4.77
C GLN A 16 13.63 0.09 -3.92
N GLY A 17 14.14 1.15 -3.28
CA GLY A 17 15.34 1.06 -2.44
C GLY A 17 15.17 0.22 -1.17
N ILE A 18 14.00 0.28 -0.52
CA ILE A 18 13.71 -0.47 0.70
C ILE A 18 13.36 -1.93 0.37
N SER A 19 12.52 -2.15 -0.64
CA SER A 19 12.09 -3.49 -1.03
C SER A 19 13.20 -4.31 -1.70
N SER A 20 14.21 -3.68 -2.30
CA SER A 20 15.39 -4.36 -2.84
C SER A 20 16.48 -4.63 -1.79
N ASP A 21 16.21 -4.39 -0.51
CA ASP A 21 17.16 -4.45 0.61
C ASP A 21 18.36 -3.50 0.57
N LEU A 22 18.52 -2.68 -0.48
CA LEU A 22 19.64 -1.75 -0.63
C LEU A 22 19.71 -0.76 0.54
N VAL A 23 18.60 -0.07 0.83
CA VAL A 23 18.52 0.89 1.93
C VAL A 23 18.66 0.21 3.30
N PRO A 24 17.94 -0.90 3.59
CA PRO A 24 18.13 -1.68 4.81
C PRO A 24 19.59 -2.07 5.05
N GLU A 25 20.29 -2.60 4.05
CA GLU A 25 21.70 -2.98 4.17
C GLU A 25 22.59 -1.79 4.52
N MET A 26 22.38 -0.64 3.88
CA MET A 26 23.11 0.59 4.20
C MET A 26 22.82 1.09 5.63
N LEU A 27 21.66 0.75 6.20
CA LEU A 27 21.23 1.10 7.56
C LEU A 27 21.58 0.02 8.62
N GLY A 28 22.46 -0.92 8.28
CA GLY A 28 22.90 -1.97 9.21
C GLY A 28 22.01 -3.22 9.23
N GLY A 29 21.16 -3.40 8.21
CA GLY A 29 20.35 -4.59 8.00
C GLY A 29 18.84 -4.34 8.06
N ARG A 30 18.09 -5.43 7.89
CA ARG A 30 16.63 -5.41 7.95
C ARG A 30 16.11 -4.96 9.31
N GLU A 31 14.93 -4.41 9.30
CA GLU A 31 14.13 -4.15 10.49
C GLU A 31 13.75 -5.45 11.21
N ALA A 32 13.57 -5.37 12.53
CA ALA A 32 12.95 -6.47 13.25
C ALA A 32 11.49 -6.55 12.80
N PRO A 33 10.94 -7.75 12.58
CA PRO A 33 9.53 -7.87 12.23
C PRO A 33 8.67 -7.46 13.43
N ASP A 34 7.56 -6.79 13.15
CA ASP A 34 6.57 -6.49 14.17
C ASP A 34 5.79 -7.75 14.57
N PRO A 35 5.67 -8.08 15.87
CA PRO A 35 4.98 -9.29 16.32
C PRO A 35 3.52 -9.38 15.90
N GLU A 36 2.79 -8.27 15.79
CA GLU A 36 1.38 -8.29 15.35
C GLU A 36 1.29 -8.64 13.87
N ILE A 37 2.15 -8.04 13.05
CA ILE A 37 2.21 -8.32 11.61
C ILE A 37 2.58 -9.80 11.36
N GLU A 38 3.51 -10.36 12.14
CA GLU A 38 3.86 -11.79 12.04
C GLU A 38 2.71 -12.70 12.44
N GLN A 39 1.94 -12.35 13.47
CA GLN A 39 0.78 -13.13 13.90
C GLN A 39 -0.33 -13.16 12.84
N GLU A 40 -0.47 -12.09 12.05
CA GLU A 40 -1.45 -12.02 10.97
C GLU A 40 -1.06 -12.87 9.75
N ARG A 41 0.24 -13.02 9.45
CA ARG A 41 0.73 -13.64 8.21
C ARG A 41 0.16 -15.02 7.90
N PRO A 42 0.05 -15.97 8.86
CA PRO A 42 -0.53 -17.29 8.61
C PRO A 42 -2.00 -17.24 8.16
N SER A 43 -2.70 -16.13 8.44
CA SER A 43 -4.10 -15.94 8.03
C SER A 43 -4.25 -15.60 6.54
N ARG A 44 -3.17 -15.20 5.88
CA ARG A 44 -3.15 -14.88 4.45
C ARG A 44 -3.07 -16.16 3.64
N ARG A 45 -3.95 -16.30 2.65
CA ARG A 45 -3.92 -17.41 1.69
C ARG A 45 -3.44 -16.87 0.35
N GLN A 46 -2.72 -17.67 -0.42
CA GLN A 46 -2.38 -17.30 -1.79
C GLN A 46 -3.68 -17.20 -2.62
N ALA A 47 -3.85 -16.10 -3.34
CA ALA A 47 -5.00 -15.91 -4.22
C ALA A 47 -4.93 -16.87 -5.42
N GLU A 48 -6.10 -17.29 -5.92
CA GLU A 48 -6.18 -18.19 -7.07
C GLU A 48 -5.48 -17.60 -8.32
N SER A 49 -5.65 -16.31 -8.55
CA SER A 49 -4.97 -15.54 -9.60
C SER A 49 -3.45 -15.69 -9.58
N ARG A 50 -2.85 -15.64 -8.38
CA ARG A 50 -1.41 -15.88 -8.21
C ARG A 50 -1.03 -17.32 -8.52
N ALA A 51 -1.80 -18.28 -8.01
CA ALA A 51 -1.58 -19.69 -8.28
C ALA A 51 -1.73 -20.04 -9.78
N GLU A 52 -2.64 -19.38 -10.50
CA GLU A 52 -2.78 -19.49 -11.96
C GLU A 52 -1.54 -18.99 -12.70
N LEU A 53 -1.03 -17.82 -12.33
CA LEU A 53 0.17 -17.25 -12.95
C LEU A 53 1.42 -18.10 -12.68
N GLU A 54 1.56 -18.66 -11.48
CA GLU A 54 2.66 -19.56 -11.14
C GLU A 54 2.58 -20.88 -11.92
N ARG A 55 1.37 -21.46 -12.06
CA ARG A 55 1.15 -22.64 -12.92
C ARG A 55 1.49 -22.35 -14.38
N LEU A 56 1.05 -21.22 -14.91
CA LEU A 56 1.36 -20.82 -16.28
C LEU A 56 2.85 -20.61 -16.48
N ALA A 57 3.52 -19.91 -15.55
CA ALA A 57 4.96 -19.70 -15.62
C ALA A 57 5.73 -21.03 -15.62
N ALA A 58 5.32 -21.99 -14.78
CA ALA A 58 5.90 -23.34 -14.76
C ALA A 58 5.68 -24.08 -16.09
N GLN A 59 4.47 -24.01 -16.67
CA GLN A 59 4.17 -24.62 -17.96
C GLN A 59 5.00 -24.01 -19.11
N LEU A 60 5.08 -22.68 -19.17
CA LEU A 60 5.87 -21.98 -20.18
C LEU A 60 7.35 -22.30 -20.07
N ASN A 61 7.87 -22.44 -18.85
CA ASN A 61 9.27 -22.81 -18.64
C ASN A 61 9.60 -24.19 -19.22
N LEU A 62 8.68 -25.15 -19.13
CA LEU A 62 8.83 -26.52 -19.65
C LEU A 62 8.59 -26.64 -21.17
N ASP A 63 8.06 -25.60 -21.82
CA ASP A 63 7.78 -25.62 -23.25
C ASP A 63 9.03 -25.26 -24.07
N ASP A 64 9.72 -26.25 -24.60
CA ASP A 64 10.93 -26.06 -25.41
C ASP A 64 10.64 -25.55 -26.83
N THR A 65 9.37 -25.46 -27.24
CA THR A 65 8.99 -24.93 -28.57
C THR A 65 8.95 -23.41 -28.60
N LEU A 66 8.85 -22.75 -27.45
CA LEU A 66 8.77 -21.30 -27.31
C LEU A 66 10.15 -20.71 -27.02
N SER A 67 10.47 -19.60 -27.68
CA SER A 67 11.60 -18.75 -27.30
C SER A 67 11.36 -18.07 -25.94
N VAL A 68 12.43 -17.59 -25.32
CA VAL A 68 12.36 -16.82 -24.05
C VAL A 68 11.42 -15.62 -24.20
N THR A 69 11.48 -14.90 -25.33
CA THR A 69 10.63 -13.73 -25.59
C THR A 69 9.16 -14.13 -25.72
N GLU A 70 8.84 -15.25 -26.36
CA GLU A 70 7.46 -15.75 -26.46
C GLU A 70 6.91 -16.16 -25.10
N LYS A 71 7.72 -16.83 -24.27
CA LYS A 71 7.37 -17.17 -22.88
C LYS A 71 7.07 -15.92 -22.06
N GLN A 72 7.95 -14.92 -22.13
CA GLN A 72 7.76 -13.64 -21.44
C GLN A 72 6.50 -12.90 -21.91
N ALA A 73 6.25 -12.85 -23.21
CA ALA A 73 5.07 -12.19 -23.77
C ALA A 73 3.77 -12.93 -23.40
N ALA A 74 3.78 -14.27 -23.36
CA ALA A 74 2.65 -15.07 -22.93
C ALA A 74 2.33 -14.84 -21.45
N LEU A 75 3.34 -14.85 -20.59
CA LEU A 75 3.18 -14.56 -19.17
C LEU A 75 2.71 -13.11 -18.96
N ALA A 76 3.26 -12.13 -19.65
CA ALA A 76 2.84 -10.73 -19.55
C ALA A 76 1.36 -10.52 -19.90
N ARG A 77 0.88 -11.16 -20.99
CA ARG A 77 -0.55 -11.15 -21.36
C ARG A 77 -1.44 -11.78 -20.30
N ALA A 78 -1.00 -12.87 -19.68
CA ALA A 78 -1.76 -13.49 -18.61
C ALA A 78 -1.78 -12.62 -17.36
N THR A 79 -0.63 -12.09 -16.94
CA THR A 79 -0.48 -11.16 -15.81
C THR A 79 -1.37 -9.93 -15.95
N ARG A 80 -1.53 -9.41 -17.17
CA ARG A 80 -2.37 -8.24 -17.45
C ARG A 80 -3.81 -8.37 -16.93
N ARG A 81 -4.37 -9.58 -16.88
CA ARG A 81 -5.73 -9.83 -16.35
C ARG A 81 -5.84 -9.58 -14.85
N HIS A 82 -4.71 -9.55 -14.15
CA HIS A 82 -4.61 -9.39 -12.70
C HIS A 82 -3.91 -8.08 -12.31
N THR A 83 -3.67 -7.18 -13.27
CA THR A 83 -3.21 -5.81 -12.98
C THR A 83 -4.38 -4.83 -13.00
N VAL A 84 -4.18 -3.63 -12.47
CA VAL A 84 -5.14 -2.53 -12.53
C VAL A 84 -5.54 -2.27 -13.98
N GLN A 85 -6.86 -2.25 -14.26
CA GLN A 85 -7.40 -2.10 -15.62
C GLN A 85 -7.59 -0.65 -16.07
N ARG A 86 -7.29 0.32 -15.21
CA ARG A 86 -7.38 1.76 -15.51
C ARG A 86 -6.40 2.15 -16.62
N ASP A 87 -6.82 3.07 -17.48
CA ASP A 87 -5.92 3.70 -18.45
C ASP A 87 -4.79 4.45 -17.70
N PRO A 88 -3.51 4.25 -18.05
CA PRO A 88 -2.40 5.01 -17.46
C PRO A 88 -2.58 6.53 -17.49
N ASP A 89 -3.28 7.08 -18.47
CA ASP A 89 -3.53 8.52 -18.59
C ASP A 89 -4.68 9.04 -17.71
N ASP A 90 -5.53 8.14 -17.20
CA ASP A 90 -6.61 8.43 -16.25
C ASP A 90 -6.17 8.26 -14.78
N VAL A 91 -4.89 7.96 -14.53
CA VAL A 91 -4.37 7.83 -13.16
C VAL A 91 -4.33 9.21 -12.50
N HIS A 92 -4.84 9.30 -11.27
CA HIS A 92 -4.82 10.52 -10.47
C HIS A 92 -4.08 10.31 -9.14
N PRO A 93 -3.09 11.17 -8.81
CA PRO A 93 -2.49 12.19 -9.68
C PRO A 93 -1.84 11.58 -10.94
N PRO A 94 -1.66 12.32 -12.05
CA PRO A 94 -1.04 11.80 -13.27
C PRO A 94 0.32 11.15 -13.01
N LEU A 95 0.66 10.11 -13.78
CA LEU A 95 1.98 9.48 -13.72
C LEU A 95 3.04 10.49 -14.13
N SER A 96 4.08 10.65 -13.33
CA SER A 96 5.19 11.52 -13.70
C SER A 96 6.05 10.88 -14.81
N ARG A 97 6.88 11.70 -15.48
CA ARG A 97 7.83 11.20 -16.48
C ARG A 97 8.79 10.15 -15.90
N ALA A 98 9.16 10.25 -14.63
CA ALA A 98 10.06 9.32 -13.97
C ALA A 98 9.36 8.04 -13.51
N GLU A 99 8.09 8.12 -13.13
CA GLU A 99 7.29 6.97 -12.71
C GLU A 99 6.86 6.08 -13.90
N ARG A 100 6.49 6.71 -15.02
CA ARG A 100 5.86 6.04 -16.16
C ARG A 100 6.62 4.83 -16.71
N PRO A 101 7.97 4.84 -16.85
CA PRO A 101 8.72 3.68 -17.35
C PRO A 101 8.63 2.43 -16.47
N PHE A 102 8.29 2.59 -15.18
CA PHE A 102 8.16 1.48 -14.24
C PHE A 102 6.70 1.08 -14.01
N ALA A 103 5.79 2.04 -14.10
CA ALA A 103 4.36 1.84 -13.88
C ALA A 103 3.60 1.34 -15.13
N VAL A 104 4.16 1.48 -16.33
CA VAL A 104 3.48 1.20 -17.60
C VAL A 104 4.32 0.30 -18.52
N ASN A 105 3.68 -0.65 -19.17
CA ASN A 105 4.22 -1.40 -20.31
C ASN A 105 3.26 -1.37 -21.50
N ASP A 106 3.57 -2.10 -22.57
CA ASP A 106 2.76 -2.16 -23.80
C ASP A 106 1.31 -2.66 -23.58
N LEU A 107 1.01 -3.25 -22.42
CA LEU A 107 -0.30 -3.76 -22.06
C LEU A 107 -1.07 -2.82 -21.11
N GLY A 108 -0.45 -1.77 -20.57
CA GLY A 108 -1.04 -0.81 -19.63
C GLY A 108 -0.32 -0.74 -18.30
N LEU A 109 -1.06 -0.49 -17.21
CA LEU A 109 -0.49 -0.43 -15.86
C LEU A 109 0.05 -1.78 -15.41
N THR A 110 1.25 -1.76 -14.82
CA THR A 110 1.94 -2.93 -14.26
C THR A 110 1.54 -3.22 -12.81
N TRP A 111 0.74 -2.35 -12.21
CA TRP A 111 0.32 -2.44 -10.80
C TRP A 111 -0.58 -3.64 -10.58
N MET A 112 -0.15 -4.55 -9.70
CA MET A 112 -0.90 -5.73 -9.31
C MET A 112 -1.49 -5.50 -7.92
N PRO A 113 -2.83 -5.43 -7.78
CA PRO A 113 -3.48 -5.31 -6.49
C PRO A 113 -3.07 -6.45 -5.56
N ALA A 114 -3.01 -6.20 -4.25
CA ALA A 114 -2.63 -7.25 -3.30
C ALA A 114 -3.64 -8.40 -3.28
N SER A 115 -4.92 -8.13 -3.56
CA SER A 115 -5.96 -9.15 -3.75
C SER A 115 -5.74 -10.08 -4.95
N SER A 116 -4.83 -9.72 -5.86
CA SER A 116 -4.37 -10.62 -6.93
C SER A 116 -3.23 -11.53 -6.48
N VAL A 117 -2.76 -11.38 -5.24
CA VAL A 117 -1.64 -12.15 -4.67
C VAL A 117 -2.08 -12.94 -3.45
N TYR A 118 -2.85 -12.31 -2.58
CA TYR A 118 -3.32 -12.88 -1.32
C TYR A 118 -4.80 -12.62 -1.10
N ASP A 119 -5.45 -13.56 -0.42
CA ASP A 119 -6.80 -13.43 0.11
C ASP A 119 -6.74 -13.53 1.64
N LEU A 120 -7.60 -12.76 2.31
CA LEU A 120 -7.88 -12.91 3.73
C LEU A 120 -9.28 -13.49 3.92
N ALA A 121 -9.41 -14.55 4.73
CA ALA A 121 -10.72 -15.13 5.00
C ALA A 121 -11.52 -14.21 5.93
N MET A 122 -12.84 -14.16 5.73
CA MET A 122 -13.75 -13.35 6.57
C MET A 122 -13.73 -13.78 8.03
N SER A 123 -13.41 -15.05 8.30
CA SER A 123 -13.33 -15.63 9.65
C SER A 123 -11.99 -15.40 10.35
N THR A 124 -11.15 -14.49 9.85
CA THR A 124 -9.86 -14.19 10.49
C THR A 124 -10.05 -13.18 11.61
N GLY A 125 -9.27 -13.30 12.69
CA GLY A 125 -9.40 -12.38 13.83
C GLY A 125 -9.14 -10.92 13.46
N LEU A 126 -8.28 -10.66 12.48
CA LEU A 126 -8.06 -9.31 11.96
C LEU A 126 -9.31 -8.76 11.26
N GLN A 127 -9.98 -9.57 10.44
CA GLN A 127 -11.23 -9.16 9.80
C GLN A 127 -12.29 -8.85 10.86
N GLU A 128 -12.50 -9.75 11.82
CA GLU A 128 -13.47 -9.59 12.90
C GLU A 128 -13.22 -8.31 13.70
N ALA A 129 -11.98 -8.09 14.17
CA ALA A 129 -11.63 -6.89 14.93
C ALA A 129 -11.77 -5.60 14.11
N SER A 130 -11.58 -5.66 12.79
CA SER A 130 -11.75 -4.50 11.92
C SER A 130 -13.21 -4.14 11.72
N GLU A 131 -14.10 -5.13 11.65
CA GLU A 131 -15.55 -4.89 11.50
C GLU A 131 -16.13 -4.12 12.69
N ASP A 132 -15.68 -4.41 13.91
CA ASP A 132 -16.12 -3.72 15.14
C ASP A 132 -15.86 -2.20 15.10
N THR A 133 -14.80 -1.78 14.39
CA THR A 133 -14.38 -0.38 14.32
C THR A 133 -14.76 0.28 12.99
N GLY A 134 -15.32 -0.47 12.03
CA GLY A 134 -15.61 0.00 10.66
C GLY A 134 -14.40 -0.01 9.71
N GLY A 135 -13.35 -0.76 10.05
CA GLY A 135 -12.16 -0.95 9.24
C GLY A 135 -12.38 -1.93 8.08
N LEU A 136 -11.80 -1.59 6.94
CA LEU A 136 -11.79 -2.47 5.77
C LEU A 136 -10.44 -3.14 5.65
N VAL A 137 -10.42 -4.46 5.46
CA VAL A 137 -9.20 -5.25 5.28
C VAL A 137 -9.29 -5.98 3.95
N LEU A 138 -8.17 -6.08 3.24
CA LEU A 138 -8.03 -6.84 2.00
C LEU A 138 -7.10 -8.04 2.21
N THR A 139 -5.89 -7.78 2.72
CA THR A 139 -4.83 -8.78 2.83
C THR A 139 -4.09 -8.75 4.17
N GLY A 140 -4.46 -7.82 5.05
CA GLY A 140 -3.93 -7.63 6.39
C GLY A 140 -3.06 -6.38 6.51
N THR A 141 -2.51 -6.17 7.70
CA THR A 141 -1.72 -4.96 8.02
C THR A 141 -0.60 -4.72 7.00
N ALA A 142 -0.45 -3.46 6.58
CA ALA A 142 0.52 -3.05 5.57
C ALA A 142 1.94 -3.06 6.13
N GLY A 143 2.58 -4.24 6.10
CA GLY A 143 3.98 -4.40 6.52
C GLY A 143 4.97 -3.57 5.71
N SER A 144 4.63 -3.22 4.47
CA SER A 144 5.39 -2.26 3.67
C SER A 144 5.40 -0.87 4.32
N THR A 145 4.26 -0.38 4.79
CA THR A 145 4.18 0.91 5.50
C THR A 145 4.97 0.91 6.79
N TYR A 146 4.84 -0.16 7.59
CA TYR A 146 5.63 -0.35 8.81
C TYR A 146 7.13 -0.22 8.50
N ARG A 147 7.61 -1.02 7.55
CA ARG A 147 9.00 -1.09 7.14
C ARG A 147 9.54 0.28 6.72
N PHE A 148 8.74 1.06 6.01
CA PHE A 148 9.18 2.35 5.49
C PHE A 148 9.38 3.38 6.58
N LEU A 149 8.44 3.46 7.51
CA LEU A 149 8.53 4.43 8.61
C LEU A 149 9.65 4.05 9.57
N VAL A 150 9.87 2.76 9.84
CA VAL A 150 11.04 2.31 10.62
C VAL A 150 12.34 2.69 9.93
N HIS A 151 12.47 2.46 8.61
CA HIS A 151 13.69 2.85 7.90
C HIS A 151 13.86 4.36 7.80
N ALA A 152 12.79 5.13 7.61
CA ALA A 152 12.86 6.59 7.62
C ALA A 152 13.35 7.12 8.98
N ALA A 153 12.86 6.56 10.09
CA ALA A 153 13.36 6.89 11.43
C ALA A 153 14.84 6.50 11.59
N ARG A 154 15.26 5.33 11.08
CA ARG A 154 16.68 4.92 11.08
C ARG A 154 17.56 5.86 10.26
N MET A 155 17.09 6.40 9.14
CA MET A 155 17.86 7.38 8.34
C MET A 155 18.12 8.67 9.14
N ARG A 156 17.15 9.12 9.94
CA ARG A 156 17.34 10.25 10.86
C ARG A 156 18.43 9.90 11.87
N ASP A 157 18.31 8.75 12.53
CA ASP A 157 19.19 8.39 13.64
C ASP A 157 20.63 8.07 13.19
N GLN A 158 20.81 7.44 12.02
CA GLN A 158 22.13 7.03 11.53
C GLN A 158 22.79 8.05 10.59
N TRP A 159 22.00 8.74 9.77
CA TRP A 159 22.53 9.63 8.72
C TRP A 159 22.19 11.10 8.94
N GLY A 160 21.40 11.43 9.97
CA GLY A 160 20.92 12.80 10.20
C GLY A 160 19.94 13.28 9.11
N ILE A 161 19.33 12.36 8.36
CA ILE A 161 18.36 12.68 7.31
C ILE A 161 16.96 12.53 7.91
N ASP A 162 16.39 13.66 8.34
CA ASP A 162 15.06 13.69 8.93
C ASP A 162 13.99 13.78 7.83
N LEU A 163 13.35 12.66 7.55
CA LEU A 163 12.24 12.57 6.60
C LEU A 163 10.92 12.73 7.36
N ASP A 164 10.01 13.51 6.79
CA ASP A 164 8.67 13.68 7.35
C ASP A 164 7.87 12.36 7.27
N LEU A 165 7.69 11.73 8.44
CA LEU A 165 6.97 10.46 8.58
C LEU A 165 5.50 10.59 8.19
N GLY A 166 4.89 11.75 8.42
CA GLY A 166 3.52 12.05 8.00
C GLY A 166 3.37 12.09 6.49
N LEU A 167 4.31 12.74 5.78
CA LEU A 167 4.34 12.75 4.32
C LEU A 167 4.64 11.37 3.72
N ILE A 168 5.52 10.58 4.35
CA ILE A 168 5.75 9.19 3.93
C ILE A 168 4.46 8.38 4.06
N ARG A 169 3.77 8.47 5.21
CA ARG A 169 2.48 7.80 5.42
C ARG A 169 1.43 8.24 4.39
N ALA A 170 1.30 9.54 4.14
CA ALA A 170 0.40 10.06 3.11
C ALA A 170 0.74 9.53 1.71
N GLY A 171 2.03 9.43 1.36
CA GLY A 171 2.47 8.82 0.12
C GLY A 171 2.21 7.30 0.05
N MET A 172 2.32 6.58 1.17
CA MET A 172 1.94 5.16 1.27
C MET A 172 0.44 4.96 1.07
N ILE A 173 -0.42 5.85 1.60
CA ILE A 173 -1.86 5.88 1.31
C ILE A 173 -2.09 6.09 -0.19
N ALA A 174 -1.47 7.12 -0.78
CA ALA A 174 -1.66 7.46 -2.19
C ALA A 174 -1.24 6.32 -3.12
N MET A 175 -0.11 5.67 -2.85
CA MET A 175 0.36 4.50 -3.59
C MET A 175 -0.59 3.30 -3.41
N SER A 176 -0.93 2.97 -2.16
CA SER A 176 -1.67 1.75 -1.84
C SER A 176 -3.10 1.78 -2.38
N LEU A 177 -3.80 2.90 -2.24
CA LEU A 177 -5.16 3.06 -2.75
C LEU A 177 -5.19 3.09 -4.29
N SER A 178 -4.19 3.72 -4.93
CA SER A 178 -4.12 3.79 -6.40
C SER A 178 -3.90 2.41 -7.04
N ALA A 179 -3.06 1.58 -6.42
CA ALA A 179 -2.70 0.26 -6.93
C ALA A 179 -3.58 -0.88 -6.37
N GLY A 180 -4.40 -0.61 -5.36
CA GLY A 180 -5.14 -1.66 -4.64
C GLY A 180 -4.25 -2.58 -3.82
N HIS A 181 -3.15 -2.06 -3.27
CA HIS A 181 -2.25 -2.86 -2.41
C HIS A 181 -2.80 -3.02 -1.00
N HIS A 182 -3.35 -1.95 -0.43
CA HIS A 182 -3.87 -1.94 0.94
C HIS A 182 -5.01 -0.95 1.06
N SER A 183 -5.92 -1.21 2.01
CA SER A 183 -6.92 -0.24 2.45
C SER A 183 -6.27 0.91 3.23
N PHE A 184 -7.02 1.99 3.46
CA PHE A 184 -6.60 3.05 4.37
C PHE A 184 -6.30 2.49 5.77
N HIS A 185 -7.19 1.64 6.31
CA HIS A 185 -7.01 1.04 7.63
C HIS A 185 -5.72 0.22 7.73
N GLU A 186 -5.42 -0.63 6.74
CA GLU A 186 -4.22 -1.47 6.73
C GLU A 186 -2.93 -0.63 6.67
N VAL A 187 -2.94 0.46 5.90
CA VAL A 187 -1.82 1.42 5.83
C VAL A 187 -1.64 2.12 7.16
N MET A 188 -2.72 2.63 7.76
CA MET A 188 -2.64 3.38 9.01
C MET A 188 -2.26 2.49 10.20
N ARG A 189 -2.75 1.24 10.26
CA ARG A 189 -2.33 0.27 11.27
C ARG A 189 -0.84 -0.06 11.15
N GLY A 190 -0.35 -0.33 9.94
CA GLY A 190 1.09 -0.53 9.71
C GLY A 190 1.92 0.69 10.09
N ALA A 191 1.36 1.89 9.89
CA ALA A 191 2.01 3.12 10.31
C ALA A 191 2.06 3.28 11.84
N GLN A 192 0.96 2.99 12.54
CA GLN A 192 0.92 3.07 14.00
C GLN A 192 1.96 2.16 14.65
N LEU A 193 2.04 0.90 14.21
CA LEU A 193 3.02 -0.07 14.73
C LEU A 193 4.47 0.43 14.56
N ALA A 194 4.76 1.14 13.47
CA ALA A 194 6.07 1.75 13.30
C ALA A 194 6.27 2.95 14.23
N LEU A 195 5.27 3.83 14.35
CA LEU A 195 5.32 5.02 15.20
C LEU A 195 5.47 4.68 16.68
N ASP A 196 4.81 3.61 17.16
CA ASP A 196 4.95 3.10 18.52
C ASP A 196 6.41 2.72 18.85
N SER A 197 7.22 2.41 17.83
CA SER A 197 8.65 2.10 17.97
C SER A 197 9.57 3.32 17.86
N VAL A 198 9.04 4.51 17.53
CA VAL A 198 9.80 5.75 17.31
C VAL A 198 9.64 6.66 18.54
N PRO A 199 10.68 6.83 19.37
CA PRO A 199 10.58 7.68 20.55
C PRO A 199 10.25 9.14 20.20
N GLY A 200 9.21 9.68 20.84
CA GLY A 200 8.83 11.08 20.70
C GLY A 200 8.27 11.42 19.31
N HIS A 201 7.65 10.48 18.61
CA HIS A 201 6.92 10.79 17.38
C HIS A 201 5.81 11.82 17.65
N ASP A 202 5.42 12.55 16.61
CA ASP A 202 4.34 13.53 16.69
C ASP A 202 2.99 12.84 16.93
N PRO A 203 2.28 13.09 18.05
CA PRO A 203 0.97 12.49 18.34
C PRO A 203 -0.10 12.85 17.30
N ALA A 204 0.09 13.89 16.48
CA ALA A 204 -0.80 14.15 15.34
C ALA A 204 -0.79 13.01 14.30
N LEU A 205 0.23 12.16 14.34
CA LEU A 205 0.34 10.94 13.54
C LEU A 205 -0.35 9.74 14.19
N ASP A 206 -0.93 9.83 15.38
CA ASP A 206 -1.61 8.68 15.97
C ASP A 206 -2.87 8.31 15.18
N TYR A 207 -2.96 7.02 14.86
CA TYR A 207 -4.09 6.42 14.17
C TYR A 207 -5.22 6.13 15.14
N GLN A 208 -6.41 6.64 14.82
CA GLN A 208 -7.63 6.36 15.56
C GLN A 208 -8.40 5.22 14.90
N ASP A 209 -8.35 4.03 15.49
CA ASP A 209 -9.07 2.86 14.97
C ASP A 209 -10.54 2.84 15.40
N ASN A 210 -11.33 3.74 14.81
CA ASN A 210 -12.75 3.86 15.05
C ASN A 210 -13.48 4.37 13.79
N TRP A 211 -14.78 4.65 13.90
CA TRP A 211 -15.60 5.15 12.80
C TRP A 211 -15.14 6.51 12.26
N GLY A 212 -14.56 7.36 13.10
CA GLY A 212 -14.01 8.67 12.75
C GLY A 212 -12.59 8.64 12.16
N ARG A 213 -12.05 7.47 11.81
CA ARG A 213 -10.66 7.30 11.33
C ARG A 213 -10.25 8.19 10.14
N TYR A 214 -11.22 8.67 9.37
CA TYR A 214 -11.00 9.50 8.19
C TYR A 214 -10.92 11.00 8.49
N TRP A 215 -11.17 11.42 9.73
CA TRP A 215 -11.23 12.83 10.11
C TRP A 215 -9.83 13.46 10.24
N ASN A 216 -8.82 12.65 10.56
CA ASN A 216 -7.43 13.08 10.67
C ASN A 216 -6.53 12.27 9.72
N VAL A 217 -6.13 12.89 8.61
CA VAL A 217 -5.17 12.33 7.65
C VAL A 217 -4.02 13.31 7.44
N TYR A 218 -3.21 13.52 8.50
CA TYR A 218 -2.04 14.40 8.42
C TYR A 218 -1.19 14.11 7.16
N PRO A 219 -0.72 15.15 6.44
CA PRO A 219 -0.76 16.57 6.81
C PRO A 219 -2.05 17.31 6.41
N LEU A 220 -3.06 16.61 5.90
CA LEU A 220 -4.30 17.23 5.48
C LEU A 220 -5.16 17.57 6.69
N THR A 221 -5.68 18.80 6.70
CA THR A 221 -6.68 19.24 7.68
C THR A 221 -8.04 18.61 7.40
N GLU A 222 -8.91 18.56 8.41
CA GLU A 222 -10.30 18.11 8.24
C GLU A 222 -11.01 18.88 7.13
N GLN A 223 -10.84 20.21 7.08
CA GLN A 223 -11.47 21.04 6.05
C GLN A 223 -10.97 20.70 4.64
N GLU A 224 -9.66 20.47 4.47
CA GLU A 224 -9.13 20.04 3.17
C GLU A 224 -9.68 18.68 2.75
N LEU A 225 -9.82 17.75 3.70
CA LEU A 225 -10.45 16.45 3.44
C LEU A 225 -11.91 16.62 3.03
N ARG A 226 -12.68 17.46 3.72
CA ARG A 226 -14.07 17.76 3.37
C ARG A 226 -14.20 18.38 1.98
N ASP A 227 -13.33 19.34 1.65
CA ASP A 227 -13.42 20.10 0.40
C ASP A 227 -12.91 19.31 -0.82
N ARG A 228 -11.96 18.39 -0.64
CA ARG A 228 -11.21 17.78 -1.75
C ARG A 228 -11.39 16.27 -1.87
N VAL A 229 -11.82 15.59 -0.82
CA VAL A 229 -11.84 14.12 -0.75
C VAL A 229 -13.22 13.60 -0.40
N ALA A 230 -13.86 14.16 0.63
CA ALA A 230 -15.13 13.70 1.14
C ALA A 230 -16.24 13.91 0.12
N ARG A 231 -17.04 12.86 -0.10
CA ARG A 231 -18.22 12.96 -0.95
C ARG A 231 -19.27 13.82 -0.24
N ASP A 232 -19.76 14.84 -0.93
CA ASP A 232 -20.75 15.80 -0.40
C ASP A 232 -20.27 16.56 0.86
N GLY A 233 -18.94 16.63 1.08
CA GLY A 233 -18.35 17.26 2.27
C GLY A 233 -18.47 16.43 3.56
N LEU A 234 -18.91 15.18 3.46
CA LEU A 234 -19.17 14.29 4.59
C LEU A 234 -18.27 13.05 4.58
N PHE A 235 -17.76 12.70 5.76
CA PHE A 235 -16.99 11.48 6.00
C PHE A 235 -17.87 10.23 5.96
N PRO A 236 -17.29 9.02 5.75
CA PRO A 236 -18.06 7.78 5.66
C PRO A 236 -18.99 7.50 6.85
N ASP A 237 -18.57 7.82 8.07
CA ASP A 237 -19.37 7.64 9.29
C ASP A 237 -20.57 8.60 9.37
N GLU A 238 -20.42 9.82 8.86
CA GLU A 238 -21.50 10.81 8.78
C GLU A 238 -22.57 10.36 7.77
N HIS A 239 -22.17 9.77 6.63
CA HIS A 239 -23.09 9.15 5.68
C HIS A 239 -23.83 7.95 6.29
N ALA A 240 -23.11 7.08 7.00
CA ALA A 240 -23.71 5.92 7.66
C ALA A 240 -24.74 6.34 8.73
N ARG A 241 -24.43 7.37 9.52
CA ARG A 241 -25.33 7.92 10.53
C ARG A 241 -26.61 8.51 9.92
N ALA A 242 -26.48 9.26 8.83
CA ALA A 242 -27.63 9.83 8.13
C ALA A 242 -28.62 8.76 7.62
N LEU A 243 -28.16 7.56 7.29
CA LEU A 243 -29.03 6.43 6.89
C LEU A 243 -29.81 5.84 8.06
N LEU A 244 -29.25 5.85 9.27
CA LEU A 244 -29.90 5.35 10.49
C LEU A 244 -30.94 6.32 11.03
N ASP A 245 -30.75 7.63 10.83
CA ASP A 245 -31.70 8.66 11.30
C ASP A 245 -32.98 8.74 10.42
N VAL A 246 -33.01 8.03 9.29
CA VAL A 246 -34.16 7.96 8.35
C VAL A 246 -35.02 6.70 8.57
N THR A 247 -34.57 5.76 9.42
CA THR A 247 -35.28 4.53 9.81
C THR A 247 -35.96 4.64 11.15
#